data_AF-A0A9P0QIR9-F1
#
_entry.id   AF-A0A9P0QIR9-F1
#
_cell.length_a   1.000
_cell.length_b   1.000
_cell.length_c   1.000
_cell.angle_alpha   90.00
_cell.angle_beta   90.00
_cell.angle_gamma   90.00
#
_symmetry.space_group_name_H-M   'P 1'
#
loop_
_entity.id
_entity.type
_entity.pdbx_description
1 polymer ?
#
loop_
_entity_poly.entity_id
_entity_poly.type
_entity_poly.pdbx_seq_one_letter_code
_entity_poly.pdbx_strand_id
1 'polypeptide(L)'
;MSSVRSAEAEKAAKLLRIQMPTSTEAVAKLKRSAIDKEYSSWKGLPCQGDGVEEFKDRLSNEWLTRNDLLSSGRMIDALRMRTNTYGNRTTLIRAGHDHLSHLCRVCENRPESLSHIIGGCPELKPRVIKRHDEIGNLVESEVSKKRRNLELLRESTFRVSNGMLKPDLVVVDQGRAQVVDYTVRYEGTNS
;
A
#
# COMPACT_ATOMS: atom_id res chain seq x y z
N MET A 1 -11.51 32.83 15.27
CA MET A 1 -11.43 31.35 15.20
C MET A 1 -12.79 30.64 15.03
N SER A 2 -13.93 31.22 15.41
CA SER A 2 -15.27 30.61 15.24
C SER A 2 -15.81 30.65 13.79
N SER A 3 -15.57 31.75 13.07
CA SER A 3 -16.14 32.00 11.73
C SER A 3 -15.62 31.11 10.59
N VAL A 4 -14.37 30.63 10.66
CA VAL A 4 -13.78 29.78 9.59
C VAL A 4 -14.37 28.36 9.61
N ARG A 5 -14.68 27.83 10.80
CA ARG A 5 -15.28 26.49 10.96
C ARG A 5 -16.74 26.44 10.50
N SER A 6 -17.48 27.56 10.52
CA SER A 6 -18.85 27.58 10.00
C SER A 6 -18.89 27.53 8.47
N ALA A 7 -17.97 28.22 7.79
CA ALA A 7 -17.89 28.22 6.33
C ALA A 7 -17.51 26.84 5.74
N GLU A 8 -16.58 26.11 6.39
CA GLU A 8 -16.24 24.74 5.98
C GLU A 8 -17.40 23.76 6.21
N ALA A 9 -18.12 23.91 7.32
CA ALA A 9 -19.31 23.12 7.62
C ALA A 9 -20.44 23.38 6.63
N GLU A 10 -20.67 24.64 6.24
CA GLU A 10 -21.66 25.03 5.22
C GLU A 10 -21.32 24.46 3.84
N LYS A 11 -20.05 24.53 3.41
CA LYS A 11 -19.60 23.96 2.14
C LYS A 11 -19.79 22.44 2.10
N ALA A 12 -19.45 21.75 3.19
CA ALA A 12 -19.66 20.32 3.32
C ALA A 12 -21.16 19.94 3.34
N ALA A 13 -21.98 20.70 4.08
CA ALA A 13 -23.42 20.49 4.13
C ALA A 13 -24.10 20.65 2.76
N LYS A 14 -23.67 21.64 1.97
CA LYS A 14 -24.15 21.85 0.60
C LYS A 14 -23.79 20.68 -0.33
N LEU A 15 -22.55 20.19 -0.27
CA LEU A 15 -22.10 19.03 -1.05
C LEU A 15 -22.85 17.75 -0.67
N LEU A 16 -23.16 17.59 0.62
CA LEU A 16 -23.91 16.45 1.16
C LEU A 16 -25.44 16.62 1.09
N ARG A 17 -25.94 17.72 0.49
CA ARG A 17 -27.36 18.07 0.37
C ARG A 17 -28.12 18.05 1.71
N ILE A 18 -27.48 18.52 2.78
CA ILE A 18 -28.06 18.58 4.13
C ILE A 18 -28.81 19.90 4.30
N GLN A 19 -30.03 19.86 4.85
CA GLN A 19 -30.75 21.07 5.27
C GLN A 19 -30.05 21.74 6.45
N MET A 20 -29.80 23.04 6.32
CA MET A 20 -29.26 23.90 7.38
C MET A 20 -30.40 24.43 8.27
N PRO A 21 -30.14 24.74 9.57
CA PRO A 21 -28.87 24.60 10.27
C PRO A 21 -28.60 23.16 10.72
N THR A 22 -27.34 22.71 10.63
CA THR A 22 -26.90 21.40 11.10
C THR A 22 -25.67 21.54 11.99
N SER A 23 -25.48 20.63 12.95
CA SER A 23 -24.30 20.66 13.82
C SER A 23 -23.06 20.15 13.09
N THR A 24 -21.88 20.62 13.51
CA THR A 24 -20.59 20.11 13.00
C THR A 24 -20.45 18.61 13.22
N GLU A 25 -20.98 18.10 14.34
CA GLU A 25 -21.03 16.67 14.66
C GLU A 25 -21.90 15.89 13.68
N ALA A 26 -23.06 16.43 13.30
CA ALA A 26 -23.95 15.82 12.32
C ALA A 26 -23.28 15.76 10.92
N VAL A 27 -22.60 16.84 10.50
CA VAL A 27 -21.82 16.85 9.25
C VAL A 27 -20.70 15.82 9.29
N ALA A 28 -19.95 15.74 10.40
CA ALA A 28 -18.87 14.77 10.55
C ALA A 28 -19.37 13.32 10.55
N LYS A 29 -20.52 13.04 11.16
CA LYS A 29 -21.17 11.72 11.14
C LYS A 29 -21.62 11.34 9.73
N LEU A 30 -22.24 12.27 9.00
CA LEU A 30 -22.68 12.04 7.62
C LEU A 30 -21.50 11.85 6.67
N LYS A 31 -20.44 12.64 6.82
CA LYS A 31 -19.19 12.47 6.06
C LYS A 31 -18.59 11.08 6.27
N ARG A 32 -18.47 10.62 7.53
CA ARG A 32 -17.99 9.26 7.84
C ARG A 32 -18.86 8.20 7.19
N SER A 33 -20.18 8.27 7.36
CA SER A 33 -21.10 7.31 6.73
C SER A 33 -21.01 7.30 5.20
N ALA A 34 -20.83 8.44 4.56
CA ALA A 34 -20.63 8.51 3.11
C ALA A 34 -19.29 7.87 2.69
N ILE A 35 -18.21 8.15 3.42
CA ILE A 35 -16.90 7.52 3.19
C ILE A 35 -16.99 6.00 3.36
N ASP A 36 -17.65 5.51 4.42
CA ASP A 36 -17.78 4.07 4.68
C ASP A 36 -18.58 3.36 3.58
N LYS A 37 -19.62 4.02 3.05
CA LYS A 37 -20.41 3.51 1.90
C LYS A 37 -19.56 3.47 0.63
N GLU A 38 -18.85 4.54 0.33
CA GLU A 38 -17.98 4.60 -0.86
C GLU A 38 -16.86 3.57 -0.77
N TYR A 39 -16.25 3.43 0.40
CA TYR A 39 -15.23 2.42 0.67
C TYR A 39 -15.76 1.00 0.43
N SER A 40 -16.97 0.70 0.94
CA SER A 40 -17.59 -0.60 0.76
C SER A 40 -17.92 -0.88 -0.72
N SER A 41 -18.38 0.15 -1.45
CA SER A 41 -18.62 0.09 -2.89
C SER A 41 -17.32 -0.18 -3.66
N TRP A 42 -16.27 0.59 -3.38
CA TRP A 42 -14.97 0.45 -4.01
C TRP A 42 -14.35 -0.92 -3.74
N LYS A 43 -14.35 -1.38 -2.49
CA LYS A 43 -13.86 -2.72 -2.12
C LYS A 43 -14.58 -3.83 -2.92
N GLY A 44 -15.85 -3.65 -3.26
CA GLY A 44 -16.62 -4.60 -4.06
C GLY A 44 -16.25 -4.65 -5.55
N LEU A 45 -15.41 -3.75 -6.04
CA LEU A 45 -15.02 -3.72 -7.45
C LEU A 45 -14.07 -4.90 -7.78
N PRO A 46 -14.31 -5.65 -8.87
CA PRO A 46 -13.57 -6.90 -9.16
C PRO A 46 -12.04 -6.79 -9.25
N CYS A 47 -11.52 -5.61 -9.58
CA CYS A 47 -10.08 -5.38 -9.80
C CYS A 47 -9.58 -4.13 -9.06
N GLN A 48 -10.30 -3.01 -9.14
CA GLN A 48 -9.97 -1.80 -8.37
C GLN A 48 -10.22 -1.95 -6.87
N GLY A 49 -11.06 -2.91 -6.46
CA GLY A 49 -11.32 -3.22 -5.06
C GLY A 49 -10.24 -4.08 -4.41
N ASP A 50 -9.36 -4.71 -5.21
CA ASP A 50 -8.23 -5.48 -4.71
C ASP A 50 -7.25 -4.53 -3.99
N GLY A 51 -6.83 -4.92 -2.78
CA GLY A 51 -5.98 -4.10 -1.92
C GLY A 51 -6.68 -2.98 -1.14
N VAL A 52 -7.94 -2.63 -1.46
CA VAL A 52 -8.65 -1.54 -0.77
C VAL A 52 -8.84 -1.81 0.72
N GLU A 53 -8.85 -3.08 1.15
CA GLU A 53 -8.91 -3.41 2.59
C GLU A 53 -7.74 -2.78 3.37
N GLU A 54 -6.53 -2.81 2.79
CA GLU A 54 -5.30 -2.28 3.38
C GLU A 54 -5.34 -0.75 3.58
N PHE A 55 -6.26 -0.04 2.93
CA PHE A 55 -6.37 1.42 3.07
C PHE A 55 -6.90 1.85 4.44
N LYS A 56 -7.38 0.93 5.27
CA LYS A 56 -7.72 1.24 6.67
C LYS A 56 -6.47 1.33 7.56
N ASP A 57 -5.35 0.72 7.16
CA ASP A 57 -4.14 0.79 7.95
C ASP A 57 -3.53 2.19 7.91
N ARG A 58 -3.36 2.80 9.09
CA ARG A 58 -2.84 4.15 9.22
C ARG A 58 -1.38 4.23 8.75
N LEU A 59 -0.56 3.22 9.09
CA LEU A 59 0.88 3.23 8.79
C LEU A 59 1.13 3.13 7.28
N SER A 60 0.41 2.24 6.60
CA SER A 60 0.47 2.06 5.14
C SER A 60 0.06 3.31 4.35
N ASN A 61 -0.67 4.24 4.98
CA ASN A 61 -1.10 5.50 4.37
C ASN A 61 -0.24 6.70 4.76
N GLU A 62 0.75 6.56 5.65
CA GLU A 62 1.50 7.69 6.20
C GLU A 62 2.23 8.48 5.10
N TRP A 63 2.72 7.78 4.08
CA TRP A 63 3.38 8.39 2.92
C TRP A 63 2.47 9.33 2.12
N LEU A 64 1.14 9.18 2.17
CA LEU A 64 0.19 10.04 1.46
C LEU A 64 0.20 11.48 1.97
N THR A 65 0.58 11.67 3.24
CA THR A 65 0.65 12.98 3.87
C THR A 65 2.03 13.64 3.80
N ARG A 66 3.01 12.93 3.24
CA ARG A 66 4.41 13.34 3.22
C ARG A 66 4.86 13.75 1.82
N ASN A 67 5.07 15.05 1.63
CA ASN A 67 5.50 15.61 0.35
C ASN A 67 7.01 15.55 0.12
N ASP A 68 7.78 15.05 1.09
CA ASP A 68 9.25 14.98 1.07
C ASP A 68 9.79 13.60 0.66
N LEU A 69 8.93 12.60 0.53
CA LEU A 69 9.34 11.22 0.23
C LEU A 69 9.54 10.94 -1.26
N LEU A 70 8.69 11.51 -2.11
CA LEU A 70 8.63 11.23 -3.54
C LEU A 70 8.51 12.53 -4.32
N SER A 71 9.12 12.60 -5.51
CA SER A 71 8.83 13.69 -6.45
C SER A 71 7.38 13.62 -6.93
N SER A 72 6.80 14.74 -7.37
CA SER A 72 5.39 14.82 -7.76
C SER A 72 4.98 13.77 -8.81
N GLY A 73 5.84 13.49 -9.79
CA GLY A 73 5.58 12.43 -10.78
C GLY A 73 5.54 11.03 -10.16
N ARG A 74 6.46 10.74 -9.23
CA ARG A 74 6.49 9.45 -8.51
C ARG A 74 5.33 9.29 -7.54
N MET A 75 4.88 10.39 -6.93
CA MET A 75 3.66 10.41 -6.12
C MET A 75 2.44 9.99 -6.94
N ILE A 76 2.28 10.53 -8.15
CA ILE A 76 1.18 10.16 -9.06
C ILE A 76 1.26 8.68 -9.45
N ASP A 77 2.44 8.19 -9.80
CA ASP A 77 2.64 6.77 -10.13
C ASP A 77 2.33 5.86 -8.94
N ALA A 78 2.76 6.21 -7.74
CA ALA A 78 2.48 5.46 -6.52
C ALA A 78 0.98 5.43 -6.21
N LEU A 79 0.27 6.55 -6.37
CA LEU A 79 -1.19 6.62 -6.22
C LEU A 79 -1.89 5.73 -7.26
N ARG A 80 -1.43 5.74 -8.50
CA ARG A 80 -1.95 4.86 -9.56
C ARG A 80 -1.71 3.39 -9.26
N MET A 81 -0.54 3.04 -8.73
CA MET A 81 -0.24 1.67 -8.31
C MET A 81 -1.14 1.25 -7.15
N ARG A 82 -1.23 2.06 -6.09
CA ARG A 82 -2.08 1.79 -4.92
C ARG A 82 -3.55 1.58 -5.30
N THR A 83 -4.08 2.41 -6.20
CA THR A 83 -5.49 2.34 -6.65
C THR A 83 -5.76 1.33 -7.78
N ASN A 84 -4.76 0.51 -8.16
CA ASN A 84 -4.85 -0.42 -9.29
C ASN A 84 -5.28 0.23 -10.62
N THR A 85 -4.81 1.45 -10.86
CA THR A 85 -5.05 2.23 -12.09
C THR A 85 -3.78 2.46 -12.90
N TYR A 86 -2.64 1.93 -12.45
CA TYR A 86 -1.40 1.98 -13.21
C TYR A 86 -1.52 1.20 -14.53
N GLY A 87 -0.85 1.70 -15.57
CA GLY A 87 -0.92 1.16 -16.93
C GLY A 87 -0.28 -0.23 -17.06
N ASN A 88 -1.08 -1.28 -16.91
CA ASN A 88 -0.77 -2.67 -17.25
C ASN A 88 -1.82 -3.21 -18.25
N ARG A 89 -1.60 -4.37 -18.88
CA ARG A 89 -2.57 -4.89 -19.88
C ARG A 89 -3.97 -5.07 -19.31
N THR A 90 -4.10 -5.57 -18.08
CA THR A 90 -5.41 -5.76 -17.43
C THR A 90 -6.16 -4.43 -17.29
N THR A 91 -5.47 -3.37 -16.85
CA THR A 91 -6.03 -2.02 -16.73
C THR A 91 -6.40 -1.44 -18.09
N LEU A 92 -5.57 -1.62 -19.11
CA LEU A 92 -5.81 -1.07 -20.45
C LEU A 92 -7.00 -1.73 -21.14
N ILE A 93 -7.12 -3.06 -21.05
CA ILE A 93 -8.27 -3.79 -21.61
C ILE A 93 -9.57 -3.29 -20.99
N ARG A 94 -9.59 -3.11 -19.66
CA ARG A 94 -10.75 -2.53 -18.95
C ARG A 94 -11.08 -1.10 -19.42
N ALA A 95 -10.09 -0.32 -19.81
CA ALA A 95 -10.28 1.03 -20.35
C ALA A 95 -10.77 1.05 -21.81
N GLY A 96 -11.09 -0.10 -22.41
CA GLY A 96 -11.63 -0.21 -23.77
C GLY A 96 -10.59 -0.58 -24.83
N HIS A 97 -9.38 -0.99 -24.42
CA HIS A 97 -8.36 -1.49 -25.35
C HIS A 97 -8.38 -3.03 -25.46
N ASP A 98 -9.55 -3.58 -25.77
CA ASP A 98 -9.82 -5.03 -25.87
C ASP A 98 -9.02 -5.77 -26.96
N HIS A 99 -8.58 -5.05 -27.99
CA HIS A 99 -7.67 -5.55 -29.03
C HIS A 99 -6.27 -5.92 -28.51
N LEU A 100 -5.90 -5.51 -27.29
CA LEU A 100 -4.61 -5.84 -26.69
C LEU A 100 -4.66 -7.24 -26.04
N SER A 101 -3.56 -7.98 -26.14
CA SER A 101 -3.41 -9.21 -25.35
C SER A 101 -3.43 -8.89 -23.85
N HIS A 102 -4.17 -9.70 -23.08
CA HIS A 102 -4.20 -9.61 -21.63
C HIS A 102 -2.95 -10.20 -20.97
N LEU A 103 -2.14 -10.95 -21.72
CA LEU A 103 -0.97 -11.66 -21.21
C LEU A 103 0.17 -10.70 -20.85
N CYS A 104 0.97 -11.10 -19.87
CA CYS A 104 2.18 -10.41 -19.45
C CYS A 104 3.12 -10.20 -20.62
N ARG A 105 3.58 -8.95 -20.82
CA ARG A 105 4.58 -8.60 -21.85
C ARG A 105 5.93 -9.27 -21.67
N VAL A 106 6.17 -9.91 -20.54
CA VAL A 106 7.46 -10.52 -20.19
C VAL A 106 7.40 -12.03 -20.24
N CYS A 107 6.48 -12.66 -19.50
CA CYS A 107 6.38 -14.12 -19.44
C CYS A 107 5.35 -14.72 -20.39
N GLU A 108 4.46 -13.90 -20.97
CA GLU A 108 3.40 -14.29 -21.90
C GLU A 108 2.46 -15.42 -21.41
N ASN A 109 2.47 -15.75 -20.12
CA ASN A 109 1.81 -16.94 -19.58
C ASN A 109 0.66 -16.65 -18.60
N ARG A 110 0.61 -15.44 -18.02
CA ARG A 110 -0.47 -15.03 -17.10
C ARG A 110 -0.95 -13.62 -17.44
N PRO A 111 -2.18 -13.24 -17.02
CA PRO A 111 -2.65 -11.86 -17.16
C PRO A 111 -1.67 -10.85 -16.56
N GLU A 112 -1.43 -9.75 -17.27
CA GLU A 112 -0.54 -8.69 -16.79
C GLU A 112 -1.26 -7.79 -15.76
N SER A 113 -1.26 -8.21 -14.51
CA SER A 113 -1.71 -7.42 -13.36
C SER A 113 -0.54 -6.77 -12.61
N LEU A 114 -0.82 -5.84 -11.70
CA LEU A 114 0.19 -5.32 -10.77
C LEU A 114 0.73 -6.42 -9.84
N SER A 115 -0.13 -7.31 -9.32
CA SER A 115 0.31 -8.45 -8.50
C SER A 115 1.28 -9.36 -9.27
N HIS A 116 1.01 -9.61 -10.55
CA HIS A 116 1.89 -10.38 -11.41
C HIS A 116 3.22 -9.65 -11.68
N ILE A 117 3.21 -8.37 -12.09
CA ILE A 117 4.44 -7.61 -12.38
C ILE A 117 5.31 -7.45 -11.13
N ILE A 118 4.71 -7.11 -9.98
CA ILE A 118 5.43 -6.80 -8.75
C ILE A 118 5.89 -8.07 -8.05
N GLY A 119 5.20 -9.20 -8.23
CA GLY A 119 5.61 -10.41 -7.54
C GLY A 119 5.32 -11.77 -8.14
N GLY A 120 4.29 -11.91 -8.96
CA GLY A 120 3.92 -13.22 -9.51
C GLY A 120 4.76 -13.70 -10.70
N CYS A 121 5.43 -12.80 -11.42
CA CYS A 121 6.09 -13.13 -12.68
C CYS A 121 7.44 -13.86 -12.45
N PRO A 122 7.60 -15.11 -12.92
CA PRO A 122 8.86 -15.86 -12.77
C PRO A 122 10.05 -15.16 -13.43
N GLU A 123 9.84 -14.59 -14.61
CA GLU A 123 10.87 -13.87 -15.38
C GLU A 123 11.34 -12.58 -14.68
N LEU A 124 10.52 -12.02 -13.79
CA LEU A 124 10.88 -10.84 -13.00
C LEU A 124 11.44 -11.20 -11.62
N LYS A 125 11.62 -12.48 -11.29
CA LYS A 125 12.17 -12.93 -10.01
C LYS A 125 13.48 -12.25 -9.62
N PRO A 126 14.47 -12.04 -10.52
CA PRO A 126 15.69 -11.30 -10.17
C PRO A 126 15.40 -9.87 -9.70
N ARG A 127 14.37 -9.20 -10.26
CA ARG A 127 13.97 -7.85 -9.84
C ARG A 127 13.22 -7.86 -8.51
N VAL A 128 12.46 -8.92 -8.24
CA VAL A 128 11.81 -9.12 -6.93
C VAL A 128 12.87 -9.26 -5.85
N ILE A 129 13.86 -10.13 -6.04
CA ILE A 129 14.98 -10.34 -5.10
C ILE A 129 15.72 -9.02 -4.89
N LYS A 130 16.08 -8.33 -5.98
CA LYS A 130 16.77 -7.04 -5.87
C LYS A 130 16.00 -6.01 -5.03
N ARG A 131 14.67 -5.90 -5.20
CA ARG A 131 13.85 -4.99 -4.38
C ARG A 131 13.80 -5.40 -2.92
N HIS A 132 13.69 -6.70 -2.66
CA HIS A 132 13.72 -7.26 -1.30
C HIS A 132 15.05 -6.92 -0.61
N ASP A 133 16.18 -7.13 -1.29
CA ASP A 133 17.51 -6.76 -0.79
C ASP A 133 17.67 -5.26 -0.55
N GLU A 134 17.17 -4.42 -1.47
CA GLU A 134 17.19 -2.96 -1.33
C GLU A 134 16.42 -2.48 -0.10
N ILE A 135 15.24 -3.07 0.16
CA ILE A 135 14.46 -2.77 1.37
C ILE A 135 15.16 -3.26 2.62
N GLY A 136 15.73 -4.47 2.61
CA GLY A 136 16.50 -4.98 3.74
C GLY A 136 17.68 -4.08 4.10
N ASN A 137 18.47 -3.68 3.08
CA ASN A 137 19.57 -2.73 3.24
C ASN A 137 19.11 -1.38 3.82
N LEU A 138 17.98 -0.87 3.34
CA LEU A 138 17.42 0.40 3.83
C LEU A 138 17.02 0.30 5.30
N VAL A 139 16.30 -0.76 5.69
CA VAL A 139 15.85 -0.98 7.07
C VAL A 139 17.06 -1.10 8.00
N GLU A 140 18.06 -1.91 7.64
CA GLU A 140 19.29 -2.06 8.43
C GLU A 140 20.01 -0.72 8.62
N SER A 141 20.12 0.07 7.55
CA SER A 141 20.75 1.40 7.59
C SER A 141 20.00 2.34 8.55
N GLU A 142 18.67 2.38 8.47
CA GLU A 142 17.86 3.26 9.32
C GLU A 142 17.85 2.82 10.79
N VAL A 143 17.85 1.52 11.06
CA VAL A 143 17.97 0.99 12.43
C VAL A 143 19.33 1.36 13.03
N SER A 144 20.41 1.15 12.27
CA SER A 144 21.78 1.45 12.71
C SER A 144 22.01 2.94 12.98
N LYS A 145 21.40 3.83 12.18
CA LYS A 145 21.45 5.29 12.40
C LYS A 145 20.77 5.71 13.70
N LYS A 146 19.66 5.06 14.06
CA LYS A 146 18.85 5.44 15.23
C LYS A 146 19.42 4.90 16.53
N ARG A 147 20.07 3.72 16.53
CA ARG A 147 20.64 3.10 17.73
C ARG A 147 21.93 2.34 17.40
N ARG A 148 23.01 2.70 18.10
CA ARG A 148 24.38 2.20 17.83
C ARG A 148 24.73 0.85 18.47
N ASN A 149 23.91 0.36 19.42
CA ASN A 149 24.22 -0.84 20.21
C ASN A 149 23.25 -2.00 19.93
N LEU A 150 22.66 -2.04 18.74
CA LEU A 150 21.80 -3.12 18.29
C LEU A 150 22.62 -4.15 17.52
N GLU A 151 22.35 -5.43 17.77
CA GLU A 151 22.88 -6.52 16.95
C GLU A 151 21.87 -6.83 15.84
N LEU A 152 22.34 -6.87 14.60
CA LEU A 152 21.54 -7.13 13.40
C LEU A 152 21.96 -8.46 12.79
N LEU A 153 21.05 -9.42 12.76
CA LEU A 153 21.27 -10.76 12.21
C LEU A 153 20.45 -10.90 10.93
N ARG A 154 21.06 -10.59 9.78
CA ARG A 154 20.41 -10.73 8.47
C ARG A 154 20.44 -12.18 8.00
N GLU A 155 19.33 -12.65 7.46
CA GLU A 155 19.18 -13.97 6.82
C GLU A 155 19.77 -15.13 7.66
N SER A 156 19.77 -14.96 8.98
CA SER A 156 20.42 -15.89 9.90
C SER A 156 19.50 -17.06 10.16
N THR A 157 20.08 -18.26 10.24
CA THR A 157 19.29 -19.48 10.47
C THR A 157 19.27 -19.81 11.95
N PHE A 158 18.07 -19.93 12.51
CA PHE A 158 17.83 -20.25 13.91
C PHE A 158 17.26 -21.65 14.05
N ARG A 159 17.85 -22.46 14.92
CA ARG A 159 17.32 -23.77 15.26
C ARG A 159 16.30 -23.62 16.37
N VAL A 160 15.08 -24.06 16.13
CA VAL A 160 13.98 -24.09 17.10
C VAL A 160 13.51 -25.52 17.30
N SER A 161 12.72 -25.78 18.34
CA SER A 161 12.24 -27.13 18.69
C SER A 161 11.57 -27.87 17.52
N ASN A 162 10.92 -27.14 16.62
CA ASN A 162 10.16 -27.69 15.50
C ASN A 162 10.82 -27.50 14.12
N GLY A 163 12.10 -27.12 14.05
CA GLY A 163 12.81 -27.00 12.77
C GLY A 163 13.81 -25.85 12.69
N MET A 164 14.05 -25.37 11.47
CA MET A 164 14.92 -24.22 11.19
C MET A 164 14.07 -23.05 10.69
N LEU A 165 14.32 -21.87 11.23
CA LEU A 165 13.72 -20.62 10.78
C LEU A 165 14.81 -19.75 10.17
N LYS A 166 14.52 -19.11 9.04
CA LYS A 166 15.40 -18.14 8.39
C LYS A 166 14.63 -16.84 8.14
N PRO A 167 14.45 -16.00 9.17
CA PRO A 167 13.88 -14.66 8.99
C PRO A 167 14.82 -13.76 8.17
N ASP A 168 14.27 -12.73 7.55
CA ASP A 168 15.06 -11.77 6.77
C ASP A 168 15.99 -10.93 7.65
N LEU A 169 15.50 -10.42 8.78
CA LEU A 169 16.29 -9.69 9.76
C LEU A 169 15.83 -9.98 11.18
N VAL A 170 16.78 -10.19 12.09
CA VAL A 170 16.53 -10.17 13.54
C VAL A 170 17.31 -9.01 14.16
N VAL A 171 16.59 -8.16 14.89
CA VAL A 171 17.16 -7.03 15.66
C VAL A 171 17.19 -7.43 17.12
N VAL A 172 18.38 -7.49 17.71
CA VAL A 172 18.58 -7.85 19.11
C VAL A 172 18.98 -6.61 19.93
N ASP A 173 18.26 -6.38 21.02
CA ASP A 173 18.42 -5.26 21.94
C ASP A 173 18.28 -5.74 23.39
N GLN A 174 19.36 -5.70 24.17
CA GLN A 174 19.36 -6.01 25.62
C GLN A 174 18.59 -7.31 25.97
N GLY A 175 18.82 -8.38 25.21
CA GLY A 175 18.19 -9.68 25.43
C GLY A 175 16.76 -9.82 24.87
N ARG A 176 16.25 -8.81 24.15
CA ARG A 176 15.01 -8.90 23.36
C ARG A 176 15.35 -9.02 21.89
N ALA A 177 14.65 -9.91 21.18
CA ALA A 177 14.77 -10.07 19.74
C ALA A 177 13.46 -9.63 19.06
N GLN A 178 13.58 -8.86 17.99
CA GLN A 178 12.48 -8.49 17.09
C GLN A 178 12.78 -9.04 15.71
N VAL A 179 11.82 -9.77 15.14
CA VAL A 179 11.92 -10.30 13.78
C VAL A 179 11.29 -9.31 12.82
N VAL A 180 12.00 -9.00 11.74
CA VAL A 180 11.51 -8.16 10.64
C VAL A 180 11.58 -9.00 9.37
N ASP A 181 10.42 -9.23 8.76
CA ASP A 181 10.27 -9.99 7.52
C ASP A 181 9.76 -9.03 6.43
N TYR A 182 10.51 -8.91 5.33
CA TYR A 182 10.24 -7.92 4.30
C TYR A 182 9.40 -8.55 3.21
N THR A 183 8.18 -8.05 3.02
CA THR A 183 7.35 -8.43 1.89
C THR A 183 7.17 -7.24 0.95
N VAL A 184 7.75 -7.33 -0.26
CA VAL A 184 7.59 -6.32 -1.32
C VAL A 184 6.69 -6.88 -2.41
N ARG A 185 5.38 -6.86 -2.16
CA ARG A 185 4.34 -7.37 -3.06
C ARG A 185 3.25 -6.33 -3.25
N TYR A 186 2.39 -6.56 -4.23
CA TYR A 186 1.17 -5.77 -4.38
C TYR A 186 0.21 -6.10 -3.23
N GLU A 187 -0.46 -5.07 -2.70
CA GLU A 187 -1.52 -5.17 -1.70
C GLU A 187 -2.74 -5.84 -2.37
N GLY A 188 -2.84 -7.17 -2.34
CA GLY A 188 -3.92 -7.91 -2.99
C GLY A 188 -3.86 -9.41 -2.74
N THR A 189 -5.02 -10.07 -2.70
CA THR A 189 -5.13 -11.50 -2.37
C THR A 189 -5.02 -12.41 -3.59
N ASN A 190 -5.14 -11.86 -4.80
CA ASN A 190 -5.07 -12.60 -6.05
C ASN A 190 -3.63 -12.62 -6.60
N SER A 191 -2.95 -13.76 -6.40
CA SER A 191 -1.60 -14.05 -6.92
C SER A 191 -1.60 -15.14 -7.99
#